data_AF-A0A9Q1LR77-F1
#
_entry.id   AF-A0A9Q1LR77-F1
#
_cell.length_a   1.000
_cell.length_b   1.000
_cell.length_c   1.000
_cell.angle_alpha   90.00
_cell.angle_beta   90.00
_cell.angle_gamma   90.00
#
_symmetry.space_group_name_H-M   'P 1'
#
loop_
_entity.id
_entity.type
_entity.pdbx_description
1 polymer ?
#
loop_
_entity_poly.entity_id
_entity_poly.type
_entity_poly.pdbx_seq_one_letter_code
_entity_poly.pdbx_strand_id
1 'polypeptide(L)'
;MVNTTPSFGILSLSIVTLVLMLLVVSSQNLRPYHFIYHGEGTNKDNQNHVPLKEEKKEDVLGMELYPTGSSLPDCSHACGPCFPCKRVMVSFACSTESCPIVYRSPPLKDAAEIEKSLKEFVDCNASSSVNVRANRVVCVTSGGTTVPLEKQCVRYIDNFSSGHRGAASTEYFLKVGYSVVFLYRRGTCQPFCSSLPDDPLLECFSVANDIEVDALHAETGKRAITENRAAVAEGILLKLPFTTIFEYLQTLGLVLFFFLAAAVSDFYIPWESMNLHKIQSASGPLDM
;
A
#
# COMPACT_ATOMS: atom_id res chain seq x y z
N MET A 1 47.31 -11.05 38.75
CA MET A 1 46.78 -11.62 37.50
C MET A 1 45.28 -11.79 37.68
N VAL A 2 44.48 -10.85 37.19
CA VAL A 2 43.02 -10.95 37.15
C VAL A 2 42.66 -10.90 35.67
N ASN A 3 42.24 -12.04 35.12
CA ASN A 3 41.76 -12.14 33.74
C ASN A 3 40.29 -11.73 33.72
N THR A 4 40.01 -10.55 33.16
CA THR A 4 38.67 -10.14 32.74
C THR A 4 38.45 -10.60 31.31
N THR A 5 37.58 -11.59 31.10
CA THR A 5 37.01 -11.96 29.80
C THR A 5 35.87 -10.99 29.45
N PRO A 6 35.67 -10.60 28.17
CA PRO A 6 34.75 -9.53 27.83
C PRO A 6 33.36 -10.09 27.47
N SER A 7 32.30 -9.43 27.95
CA SER A 7 30.89 -9.84 27.86
C SER A 7 30.23 -9.65 26.48
N PHE A 8 31.00 -9.70 25.39
CA PHE A 8 30.50 -9.38 24.04
C PHE A 8 29.53 -10.42 23.47
N GLY A 9 29.61 -11.68 23.90
CA GLY A 9 28.79 -12.76 23.33
C GLY A 9 27.31 -12.77 23.72
N ILE A 10 26.92 -12.06 24.80
CA ILE A 10 25.53 -12.08 25.28
C ILE A 10 24.68 -11.04 24.54
N LEU A 11 25.28 -9.92 24.11
CA LEU A 11 24.58 -8.84 23.43
C LEU A 11 24.26 -9.19 21.97
N SER A 12 25.18 -9.85 21.25
CA SER A 12 24.95 -10.28 19.86
C SER A 12 23.88 -11.37 19.75
N LEU A 13 23.89 -12.35 20.68
CA LEU A 13 22.89 -13.41 20.74
C LEU A 13 21.48 -12.85 21.01
N SER A 14 21.39 -11.77 21.80
CA SER A 14 20.13 -11.08 22.10
C SER A 14 19.56 -10.33 20.89
N ILE A 15 20.41 -9.80 20.01
CA ILE A 15 19.96 -9.11 18.79
C ILE A 15 19.52 -10.12 17.73
N VAL A 16 20.27 -11.21 17.54
CA VAL A 16 19.89 -12.27 16.59
C VAL A 16 18.58 -12.93 17.00
N THR A 17 18.37 -13.18 18.29
CA THR A 17 17.09 -13.71 18.78
C THR A 17 15.95 -12.70 18.65
N LEU A 18 16.19 -11.40 18.85
CA LEU A 18 15.18 -10.35 18.60
C LEU A 18 14.79 -10.27 17.12
N VAL A 19 15.78 -10.35 16.21
CA VAL A 19 15.55 -10.35 14.76
C VAL A 19 14.82 -11.62 14.32
N LEU A 20 15.20 -12.81 14.83
CA LEU A 20 14.45 -14.04 14.58
C LEU A 20 13.02 -13.98 15.12
N MET A 21 12.81 -13.40 16.31
CA MET A 21 11.47 -13.23 16.86
C MET A 21 10.63 -12.25 16.03
N LEU A 22 11.21 -11.16 15.52
CA LEU A 22 10.55 -10.23 14.59
C LEU A 22 10.20 -10.90 13.26
N LEU A 23 11.08 -11.76 12.74
CA LEU A 23 10.83 -12.56 11.54
C LEU A 23 9.73 -13.62 11.79
N VAL A 24 9.70 -14.25 12.96
CA VAL A 24 8.68 -15.23 13.34
C VAL A 24 7.30 -14.56 13.54
N VAL A 25 7.24 -13.39 14.17
CA VAL A 25 6.00 -12.60 14.29
C VAL A 25 5.51 -12.11 12.92
N SER A 26 6.42 -11.81 12.00
CA SER A 26 6.08 -11.51 10.60
C SER A 26 5.61 -12.74 9.83
N SER A 27 6.15 -13.93 10.15
CA SER A 27 5.79 -15.21 9.52
C SER A 27 4.42 -15.75 9.96
N GLN A 28 3.86 -15.30 11.08
CA GLN A 28 2.45 -15.59 11.41
C GLN A 28 1.46 -14.82 10.52
N ASN A 29 1.95 -13.96 9.62
CA ASN A 29 1.18 -13.28 8.58
C ASN A 29 1.58 -13.73 7.16
N LEU A 30 2.01 -14.99 6.99
CA LEU A 30 2.30 -15.60 5.68
C LEU A 30 1.20 -15.27 4.66
N ARG A 31 1.50 -14.33 3.77
CA ARG A 31 0.85 -14.16 2.46
C ARG A 31 1.78 -14.72 1.39
N PRO A 32 1.23 -15.27 0.29
CA PRO A 32 2.03 -15.86 -0.77
C PRO A 32 2.93 -14.80 -1.42
N TYR A 33 4.20 -15.15 -1.60
CA TYR A 33 5.18 -14.43 -2.40
C TYR A 33 4.59 -14.04 -3.77
N HIS A 34 4.75 -12.77 -4.16
CA HIS A 34 4.40 -12.32 -5.50
C HIS A 34 5.62 -12.45 -6.43
N PHE A 35 5.36 -13.00 -7.60
CA PHE A 35 6.29 -13.22 -8.71
C PHE A 35 6.78 -11.88 -9.27
N ILE A 36 8.11 -11.69 -9.38
CA ILE A 36 8.72 -10.56 -10.11
C ILE A 36 8.78 -10.93 -11.60
N TYR A 37 8.20 -10.11 -12.46
CA TYR A 37 8.38 -10.21 -13.90
C TYR A 37 9.63 -9.43 -14.29
N HIS A 38 10.67 -10.11 -14.77
CA HIS A 38 11.74 -9.47 -15.53
C HIS A 38 11.23 -9.19 -16.94
N GLY A 39 11.03 -7.91 -17.27
CA GLY A 39 10.75 -7.46 -18.63
C GLY A 39 12.05 -7.24 -19.41
N GLU A 40 12.70 -8.31 -19.87
CA GLU A 40 13.65 -8.22 -20.99
C GLU A 40 12.99 -8.80 -22.25
N GLY A 41 12.30 -7.93 -22.99
CA GLY A 41 11.75 -8.26 -24.29
C GLY A 41 12.85 -8.26 -25.36
N THR A 42 13.39 -9.44 -25.69
CA THR A 42 14.14 -9.65 -26.94
C THR A 42 13.63 -10.89 -27.68
N ASN A 43 12.72 -10.71 -28.64
CA ASN A 43 12.95 -11.09 -30.04
C ASN A 43 11.78 -10.75 -30.95
N LYS A 44 12.12 -9.98 -31.98
CA LYS A 44 11.70 -10.04 -33.39
C LYS A 44 10.40 -10.75 -33.70
N ASP A 45 9.45 -9.97 -34.22
CA ASP A 45 8.82 -10.33 -35.48
C ASP A 45 8.56 -9.11 -36.36
N ASN A 46 8.92 -9.29 -37.63
CA ASN A 46 8.76 -8.35 -38.73
C ASN A 46 7.28 -8.03 -38.98
N GLN A 47 6.95 -6.74 -39.14
CA GLN A 47 6.19 -6.28 -40.31
C GLN A 47 6.11 -4.74 -40.38
N ASN A 48 6.68 -4.22 -41.47
CA ASN A 48 6.28 -3.06 -42.27
C ASN A 48 6.20 -1.68 -41.61
N HIS A 49 7.31 -0.95 -41.78
CA HIS A 49 7.43 0.50 -41.77
C HIS A 49 6.39 1.20 -42.66
N VAL A 50 5.73 2.22 -42.09
CA VAL A 50 5.32 3.44 -42.80
C VAL A 50 5.72 4.62 -41.91
N PRO A 51 6.63 5.52 -42.32
CA PRO A 51 7.06 6.64 -41.49
C PRO A 51 6.11 7.83 -41.65
N LEU A 52 5.49 8.27 -40.55
CA LEU A 52 4.84 9.58 -40.47
C LEU A 52 5.80 10.57 -39.81
N LYS A 53 5.94 11.72 -40.47
CA LYS A 53 6.94 12.77 -40.29
C LYS A 53 6.93 13.37 -38.88
N GLU A 54 8.13 13.60 -38.35
CA GLU A 54 8.38 14.48 -37.21
C GLU A 54 8.12 15.94 -37.61
N GLU A 55 7.25 16.63 -36.86
CA GLU A 55 7.25 18.08 -36.79
C GLU A 55 7.65 18.52 -35.38
N LYS A 56 8.77 19.25 -35.30
CA LYS A 56 9.24 19.96 -34.12
C LYS A 56 8.26 21.07 -33.75
N LYS A 57 7.88 21.18 -32.48
CA LYS A 57 7.47 22.46 -31.90
C LYS A 57 7.96 22.62 -30.47
N GLU A 58 8.37 23.86 -30.21
CA GLU A 58 9.19 24.36 -29.12
C GLU A 58 8.53 24.31 -27.74
N ASP A 59 9.42 24.26 -26.76
CA ASP A 59 9.22 24.24 -25.32
C ASP A 59 8.61 25.58 -24.84
N VAL A 60 7.42 25.55 -24.22
CA VAL A 60 6.90 26.66 -23.40
C VAL A 60 6.26 26.09 -22.13
N LEU A 61 6.81 26.57 -21.02
CA LEU A 61 6.50 26.35 -19.62
C LEU A 61 4.99 26.29 -19.30
N GLY A 62 4.51 25.10 -18.97
CA GLY A 62 3.19 24.87 -18.39
C GLY A 62 3.10 23.44 -17.85
N MET A 63 3.27 23.24 -16.54
CA MET A 63 2.93 21.96 -15.90
C MET A 63 1.41 21.82 -15.91
N GLU A 64 0.88 21.31 -17.02
CA GLU A 64 -0.50 20.87 -17.13
C GLU A 64 -0.63 19.59 -16.28
N LEU A 65 -1.44 19.68 -15.21
CA LEU A 65 -1.74 18.57 -14.33
C LEU A 65 -2.67 17.61 -15.07
N TYR A 66 -2.12 16.70 -15.88
CA TYR A 66 -2.93 15.67 -16.53
C TYR A 66 -3.57 14.79 -15.45
N PRO A 67 -4.91 14.64 -15.41
CA PRO A 67 -5.54 13.62 -14.59
C PRO A 67 -5.16 12.24 -15.15
N THR A 68 -4.05 11.69 -14.68
CA THR A 68 -3.65 10.30 -14.93
C THR A 68 -4.53 9.39 -14.08
N GLY A 69 -5.78 9.23 -14.50
CA GLY A 69 -6.66 8.13 -14.15
C GLY A 69 -6.78 7.22 -15.36
N SER A 70 -6.66 5.90 -15.17
CA SER A 70 -7.10 4.94 -16.17
C SER A 70 -8.60 5.15 -16.38
N SER A 71 -8.97 5.63 -17.56
CA SER A 71 -10.38 5.67 -17.96
C SER A 71 -10.88 4.23 -18.04
N LEU A 72 -12.09 3.96 -17.53
CA LEU A 72 -12.73 2.65 -17.68
C LEU A 72 -12.72 2.28 -19.17
N PRO A 73 -12.21 1.09 -19.55
CA PRO A 73 -12.28 0.66 -20.94
C PRO A 73 -13.74 0.61 -21.38
N ASP A 74 -14.00 0.95 -22.65
CA ASP A 74 -15.34 0.91 -23.21
C ASP A 74 -15.87 -0.54 -23.20
N CYS A 75 -16.73 -0.83 -22.22
CA CYS A 75 -17.35 -2.14 -22.03
C CYS A 75 -18.51 -2.39 -23.00
N SER A 76 -18.76 -1.52 -23.98
CA SER A 76 -19.83 -1.65 -24.98
C SER A 76 -19.72 -2.94 -25.82
N HIS A 77 -18.54 -3.58 -25.85
CA HIS A 77 -18.30 -4.86 -26.52
C HIS A 77 -18.24 -6.08 -25.56
N ALA A 78 -18.47 -5.90 -24.25
CA ALA A 78 -18.60 -7.00 -23.30
C ALA A 78 -20.00 -7.65 -23.42
N CYS A 79 -20.27 -8.22 -24.60
CA CYS A 79 -21.54 -8.86 -24.94
C CYS A 79 -21.47 -10.37 -24.66
N GLY A 80 -21.99 -10.82 -23.52
CA GLY A 80 -22.18 -12.23 -23.13
C GLY A 80 -22.78 -12.34 -21.72
N PRO A 81 -23.64 -13.33 -21.41
CA PRO A 81 -24.85 -13.21 -20.60
C PRO A 81 -24.57 -13.00 -19.11
N CYS A 82 -24.43 -11.75 -18.67
CA CYS A 82 -24.45 -11.43 -17.26
C CYS A 82 -25.55 -10.40 -16.98
N PHE A 83 -26.80 -10.87 -16.96
CA PHE A 83 -27.88 -10.11 -16.36
C PHE A 83 -28.69 -10.98 -15.38
N PRO A 84 -28.84 -10.54 -14.11
CA PRO A 84 -28.14 -9.42 -13.49
C PRO A 84 -26.72 -9.83 -13.07
N CYS A 85 -25.73 -9.10 -13.57
CA CYS A 85 -24.34 -9.20 -13.12
C CYS A 85 -24.32 -8.88 -11.61
N LYS A 86 -24.05 -9.87 -10.74
CA LYS A 86 -24.04 -9.69 -9.26
C LYS A 86 -22.89 -8.80 -8.74
N ARG A 87 -22.14 -8.16 -9.64
CA ARG A 87 -21.00 -7.30 -9.30
C ARG A 87 -21.53 -5.93 -8.92
N VAL A 88 -21.24 -5.49 -7.70
CA VAL A 88 -21.61 -4.14 -7.24
C VAL A 88 -20.48 -3.20 -7.64
N MET A 89 -20.83 -2.13 -8.36
CA MET A 89 -19.89 -1.04 -8.64
C MET A 89 -19.68 -0.19 -7.40
N VAL A 90 -18.45 0.22 -7.17
CA VAL A 90 -18.13 1.24 -6.15
C VAL A 90 -18.48 2.60 -6.74
N SER A 91 -19.73 3.05 -6.54
CA SER A 91 -20.21 4.33 -7.08
C SER A 91 -19.92 5.52 -6.14
N PHE A 92 -19.55 6.66 -6.71
CA PHE A 92 -19.32 7.95 -6.02
C PHE A 92 -20.61 8.67 -5.55
N ALA A 93 -21.79 8.08 -5.73
CA ALA A 93 -23.06 8.72 -5.37
C ALA A 93 -23.35 8.55 -3.86
N CYS A 94 -22.90 9.51 -3.04
CA CYS A 94 -23.34 9.65 -1.66
C CYS A 94 -24.68 10.42 -1.64
N SER A 95 -25.80 9.70 -1.65
CA SER A 95 -27.10 10.23 -1.23
C SER A 95 -27.16 10.24 0.30
N THR A 96 -27.80 11.26 0.88
CA THR A 96 -27.88 11.65 2.30
C THR A 96 -28.55 10.66 3.26
N GLU A 97 -28.21 9.38 3.18
CA GLU A 97 -28.45 8.38 4.21
C GLU A 97 -27.17 7.55 4.35
N SER A 98 -26.79 7.19 5.58
CA SER A 98 -25.64 6.34 5.89
C SER A 98 -25.59 5.14 4.93
N CYS A 99 -24.67 5.19 3.95
CA CYS A 99 -24.66 4.29 2.79
C CYS A 99 -24.62 2.83 3.26
N PRO A 100 -25.72 2.05 3.17
CA PRO A 100 -25.77 0.71 3.78
C PRO A 100 -24.90 -0.33 3.05
N ILE A 101 -24.44 0.02 1.85
CA ILE A 101 -23.74 -0.87 0.92
C ILE A 101 -22.28 -1.12 1.34
N VAL A 102 -21.66 -0.16 2.03
CA VAL A 102 -20.23 -0.22 2.41
C VAL A 102 -20.00 -1.13 3.64
N TYR A 103 -21.04 -1.42 4.44
CA TYR A 103 -20.89 -2.00 5.78
C TYR A 103 -21.37 -3.44 5.93
N ARG A 104 -21.66 -4.13 4.83
CA ARG A 104 -22.18 -5.51 4.88
C ARG A 104 -21.10 -6.59 5.02
N SER A 105 -19.83 -6.19 4.97
CA SER A 105 -18.71 -7.05 5.38
C SER A 105 -18.54 -7.04 6.91
N PRO A 106 -17.96 -8.10 7.51
CA PRO A 106 -17.59 -8.11 8.91
C PRO A 106 -16.70 -6.91 9.26
N PRO A 107 -16.85 -6.36 10.48
CA PRO A 107 -16.02 -5.26 10.92
C PRO A 107 -14.54 -5.66 10.91
N LEU A 108 -13.66 -4.68 10.71
CA LEU A 108 -12.22 -4.82 10.92
C LEU A 108 -11.95 -5.45 12.29
N LYS A 109 -11.07 -6.46 12.34
CA LYS A 109 -10.71 -7.13 13.59
C LYS A 109 -10.10 -6.15 14.61
N ASP A 110 -9.42 -5.15 14.09
CA ASP A 110 -8.69 -4.08 14.75
C ASP A 110 -9.43 -2.73 14.68
N ALA A 111 -10.74 -2.71 14.39
CA ALA A 111 -11.53 -1.48 14.25
C ALA A 111 -11.36 -0.51 15.43
N ALA A 112 -11.54 -1.02 16.66
CA ALA A 112 -11.46 -0.20 17.87
C ALA A 112 -10.05 0.38 18.11
N GLU A 113 -9.00 -0.36 17.73
CA GLU A 113 -7.62 0.11 17.83
C GLU A 113 -7.35 1.20 16.79
N ILE A 114 -7.80 1.00 15.54
CA ILE A 114 -7.68 1.99 14.46
C ILE A 114 -8.42 3.28 14.84
N GLU A 115 -9.66 3.19 15.31
CA GLU A 115 -10.44 4.35 15.76
C GLU A 115 -9.75 5.09 16.90
N LYS A 116 -9.23 4.36 17.88
CA LYS A 116 -8.47 4.93 18.99
C LYS A 116 -7.22 5.66 18.50
N SER A 117 -6.37 5.00 17.69
CA SER A 117 -5.14 5.60 17.17
C SER A 117 -5.43 6.80 16.28
N LEU A 118 -6.50 6.76 15.48
CA LEU A 118 -6.89 7.89 14.66
C LEU A 118 -7.36 9.08 15.50
N LYS A 119 -8.18 8.82 16.53
CA LYS A 119 -8.64 9.84 17.47
C LYS A 119 -7.46 10.48 18.20
N GLU A 120 -6.55 9.67 18.75
CA GLU A 120 -5.34 10.16 19.42
C GLU A 120 -4.47 11.00 18.47
N PHE A 121 -4.29 10.55 17.23
CA PHE A 121 -3.53 11.27 16.21
C PHE A 121 -4.15 12.63 15.86
N VAL A 122 -5.48 12.67 15.66
CA VAL A 122 -6.20 13.92 15.37
C VAL A 122 -6.17 14.87 16.57
N ASP A 123 -6.40 14.37 17.79
CA ASP A 123 -6.42 15.16 19.02
C ASP A 123 -5.05 15.81 19.30
N CYS A 124 -3.96 15.05 19.14
CA CYS A 124 -2.58 15.53 19.30
C CYS A 124 -2.23 16.64 18.29
N ASN A 125 -2.70 16.49 17.05
CA ASN A 125 -2.45 17.45 15.98
C ASN A 125 -3.39 18.66 16.04
N ALA A 126 -4.59 18.54 16.61
CA ALA A 126 -5.49 19.67 16.84
C ALA A 126 -5.04 20.58 18.01
N SER A 127 -4.45 19.99 19.05
CA SER A 127 -4.09 20.69 20.31
C SER A 127 -2.74 21.42 20.26
N SER A 128 -1.94 21.19 19.21
CA SER A 128 -0.60 21.78 19.04
C SER A 128 -0.65 23.23 18.55
N SER A 129 -1.25 24.12 19.33
CA SER A 129 -1.37 25.57 19.08
C SER A 129 -0.11 26.38 19.45
N VAL A 130 0.94 25.75 20.00
CA VAL A 130 2.12 26.44 20.54
C VAL A 130 3.21 26.68 19.48
N ASN A 131 3.11 26.04 18.32
CA ASN A 131 3.93 26.36 17.15
C ASN A 131 3.03 26.87 16.02
N VAL A 132 3.48 27.88 15.28
CA VAL A 132 2.77 28.62 14.20
C VAL A 132 2.28 27.75 13.02
N ARG A 133 2.39 26.41 13.10
CA ARG A 133 1.80 25.48 12.15
C ARG A 133 0.44 25.05 12.68
N ALA A 134 -0.63 25.60 12.11
CA ALA A 134 -1.93 24.92 12.18
C ALA A 134 -1.73 23.54 11.53
N ASN A 135 -1.59 22.48 12.34
CA ASN A 135 -1.28 21.13 11.86
C ASN A 135 -2.45 20.60 11.04
N ARG A 136 -2.35 20.76 9.73
CA ARG A 136 -3.31 20.22 8.78
C ARG A 136 -3.09 18.72 8.70
N VAL A 137 -4.14 17.95 8.95
CA VAL A 137 -4.14 16.50 8.81
C VAL A 137 -4.59 16.11 7.39
N VAL A 138 -3.86 15.21 6.73
CA VAL A 138 -4.26 14.63 5.44
C VAL A 138 -4.16 13.11 5.49
N CYS A 139 -5.16 12.41 4.95
CA CYS A 139 -5.10 10.98 4.71
C CYS A 139 -4.62 10.71 3.29
N VAL A 140 -3.44 10.11 3.14
CA VAL A 140 -2.88 9.67 1.86
C VAL A 140 -3.17 8.19 1.70
N THR A 141 -3.93 7.81 0.66
CA THR A 141 -4.17 6.40 0.36
C THR A 141 -3.15 5.88 -0.65
N SER A 142 -2.57 4.70 -0.45
CA SER A 142 -1.51 4.15 -1.31
C SER A 142 -1.64 2.65 -1.56
N GLY A 143 -1.23 2.21 -2.75
CA GLY A 143 -1.27 0.80 -3.15
C GLY A 143 -2.62 0.35 -3.72
N GLY A 144 -2.72 -0.93 -4.06
CA GLY A 144 -3.89 -1.56 -4.66
C GLY A 144 -4.93 -2.04 -3.65
N THR A 145 -6.17 -2.32 -4.05
CA THR A 145 -7.09 -3.15 -3.24
C THR A 145 -7.24 -4.54 -3.85
N THR A 146 -7.42 -5.55 -2.99
CA THR A 146 -7.83 -6.89 -3.42
C THR A 146 -9.31 -7.14 -3.19
N VAL A 147 -9.98 -7.82 -4.11
CA VAL A 147 -11.36 -8.29 -3.97
C VAL A 147 -11.32 -9.81 -3.76
N PRO A 148 -11.57 -10.32 -2.54
CA PRO A 148 -11.65 -11.75 -2.33
C PRO A 148 -12.86 -12.35 -3.06
N LEU A 149 -12.71 -13.54 -3.62
CA LEU A 149 -13.81 -14.27 -4.27
C LEU A 149 -14.54 -15.21 -3.30
N GLU A 150 -13.90 -15.54 -2.19
CA GLU A 150 -14.40 -16.43 -1.13
C GLU A 150 -14.15 -15.84 0.26
N LYS A 151 -15.02 -16.12 1.25
CA LYS A 151 -14.85 -15.64 2.64
C LYS A 151 -13.59 -16.22 3.27
N GLN A 152 -13.34 -17.51 3.04
CA GLN A 152 -12.03 -18.13 3.25
C GLN A 152 -11.22 -17.99 1.96
N CYS A 153 -10.74 -16.77 1.74
CA CYS A 153 -10.15 -16.35 0.48
C CYS A 153 -8.95 -17.23 0.09
N VAL A 154 -9.06 -17.84 -1.10
CA VAL A 154 -7.94 -18.51 -1.78
C VAL A 154 -7.61 -17.75 -3.07
N ARG A 155 -8.61 -17.16 -3.71
CA ARG A 155 -8.46 -16.37 -4.93
C ARG A 155 -9.00 -14.97 -4.73
N TYR A 156 -8.35 -14.00 -5.37
CA TYR A 156 -8.75 -12.61 -5.33
C TYR A 156 -8.45 -11.91 -6.66
N ILE A 157 -9.18 -10.84 -6.94
CA ILE A 157 -8.85 -9.88 -7.98
C ILE A 157 -7.95 -8.82 -7.32
N ASP A 158 -6.88 -8.41 -7.99
CA ASP A 158 -5.94 -7.41 -7.47
C ASP A 158 -5.88 -6.21 -8.40
N ASN A 159 -6.07 -5.01 -7.86
CA ASN A 159 -5.80 -3.77 -8.58
C ASN A 159 -4.34 -3.38 -8.36
N PHE A 160 -3.52 -3.56 -9.38
CA PHE A 160 -2.08 -3.34 -9.24
C PHE A 160 -1.72 -1.88 -8.92
N SER A 161 -0.93 -1.69 -7.86
CA SER A 161 -0.22 -0.45 -7.57
C SER A 161 0.95 -0.72 -6.63
N SER A 162 2.14 -0.29 -7.04
CA SER A 162 3.38 -0.43 -6.24
C SER A 162 3.44 0.54 -5.06
N GLY A 163 2.54 1.53 -4.99
CA GLY A 163 2.43 2.47 -3.87
C GLY A 163 3.44 3.64 -3.88
N HIS A 164 4.31 3.74 -4.90
CA HIS A 164 5.32 4.81 -4.98
C HIS A 164 4.73 6.21 -4.94
N ARG A 165 3.63 6.45 -5.67
CA ARG A 165 2.95 7.75 -5.70
C ARG A 165 2.46 8.19 -4.31
N GLY A 166 1.83 7.28 -3.56
CA GLY A 166 1.35 7.59 -2.22
C GLY A 166 2.49 7.76 -1.20
N ALA A 167 3.55 6.95 -1.32
CA ALA A 167 4.75 7.09 -0.48
C ALA A 167 5.43 8.46 -0.70
N ALA A 168 5.72 8.82 -1.95
CA ALA A 168 6.32 10.10 -2.30
C ALA A 168 5.43 11.29 -1.92
N SER A 169 4.11 11.18 -2.10
CA SER A 169 3.16 12.23 -1.69
C SER A 169 3.16 12.42 -0.17
N THR A 170 3.31 11.34 0.60
CA THR A 170 3.40 11.40 2.06
C THR A 170 4.65 12.17 2.50
N GLU A 171 5.81 11.87 1.91
CA GLU A 171 7.05 12.61 2.18
C GLU A 171 6.91 14.10 1.84
N TYR A 172 6.26 14.40 0.71
CA TYR A 172 5.98 15.78 0.31
C TYR A 172 5.09 16.52 1.34
N PHE A 173 3.99 15.89 1.77
CA PHE A 173 3.08 16.47 2.77
C PHE A 173 3.77 16.71 4.12
N LEU A 174 4.56 15.75 4.59
CA LEU A 174 5.35 15.91 5.82
C LEU A 174 6.33 17.10 5.68
N LYS A 175 7.01 17.21 4.53
CA LYS A 175 7.95 18.30 4.25
C LYS A 175 7.29 19.69 4.26
N VAL A 176 6.05 19.80 3.78
CA VAL A 176 5.29 21.07 3.82
C VAL A 176 4.54 21.30 5.14
N GLY A 177 4.77 20.47 6.15
CA GLY A 177 4.28 20.66 7.52
C GLY A 177 2.89 20.11 7.81
N TYR A 178 2.39 19.15 7.01
CA TYR A 178 1.18 18.41 7.31
C TYR A 178 1.49 17.21 8.21
N SER A 179 0.50 16.82 9.01
CA SER A 179 0.48 15.52 9.66
C SER A 179 -0.27 14.53 8.77
N VAL A 180 0.29 13.36 8.52
CA VAL A 180 -0.20 12.43 7.50
C VAL A 180 -0.71 11.13 8.13
N VAL A 181 -1.94 10.76 7.80
CA VAL A 181 -2.44 9.39 7.94
C VAL A 181 -2.13 8.67 6.63
N PHE A 182 -1.18 7.74 6.65
CA PHE A 182 -0.80 6.93 5.50
C PHE A 182 -1.62 5.63 5.51
N LEU A 183 -2.69 5.59 4.73
CA LEU A 183 -3.53 4.40 4.53
C LEU A 183 -2.98 3.58 3.37
N TYR A 184 -2.39 2.40 3.59
CA TYR A 184 -1.57 1.73 2.57
C TYR A 184 -1.80 0.23 2.44
N ARG A 185 -1.63 -0.33 1.22
CA ARG A 185 -1.63 -1.78 1.02
C ARG A 185 -0.36 -2.41 1.61
N ARG A 186 -0.53 -3.45 2.42
CA ARG A 186 0.60 -4.23 2.95
C ARG A 186 1.53 -4.70 1.82
N GLY A 187 2.83 -4.58 2.04
CA GLY A 187 3.85 -4.97 1.07
C GLY A 187 4.06 -4.00 -0.09
N THR A 188 3.42 -2.83 -0.11
CA THR A 188 3.74 -1.78 -1.10
C THR A 188 4.78 -0.79 -0.57
N CYS A 189 5.32 0.02 -1.47
CA CYS A 189 6.29 1.07 -1.16
C CYS A 189 5.84 1.91 0.05
N GLN A 190 6.79 2.17 0.96
CA GLN A 190 6.61 2.95 2.17
C GLN A 190 7.29 4.33 2.02
N PRO A 191 6.80 5.38 2.70
CA PRO A 191 7.49 6.66 2.77
C PRO A 191 8.93 6.46 3.27
N PHE A 192 9.87 7.19 2.67
CA PHE A 192 11.32 7.14 2.89
C PHE A 192 12.04 5.89 2.35
N CYS A 193 11.31 4.89 1.87
CA CYS A 193 11.87 3.64 1.35
C CYS A 193 12.03 3.63 -0.18
N SER A 194 11.70 4.71 -0.89
CA SER A 194 11.70 4.77 -2.37
C SER A 194 13.09 4.61 -3.00
N SER A 195 14.15 4.89 -2.24
CA SER A 195 15.54 4.73 -2.68
C SER A 195 16.18 3.42 -2.22
N LEU A 196 15.44 2.56 -1.51
CA LEU A 196 15.91 1.22 -1.16
C LEU A 196 15.77 0.29 -2.36
N PRO A 197 16.62 -0.74 -2.46
CA PRO A 197 16.49 -1.76 -3.50
C PRO A 197 15.19 -2.57 -3.35
N ASP A 198 14.87 -3.38 -4.36
CA ASP A 198 13.64 -4.19 -4.39
C ASP A 198 13.65 -5.29 -3.31
N ASP A 199 14.81 -5.86 -2.99
CA ASP A 199 14.99 -6.85 -1.92
C ASP A 199 15.92 -6.33 -0.80
N PRO A 200 15.48 -5.38 0.06
CA PRO A 200 16.35 -4.74 1.05
C PRO A 200 17.03 -5.69 2.02
N LEU A 201 16.39 -6.82 2.37
CA LEU A 201 16.98 -7.79 3.29
C LEU A 201 18.19 -8.51 2.68
N LEU A 202 18.16 -8.77 1.37
CA LEU A 202 19.22 -9.50 0.67
C LEU A 202 20.28 -8.55 0.10
N GLU A 203 19.88 -7.32 -0.26
CA GLU A 203 20.76 -6.36 -0.93
C GLU A 203 21.38 -5.32 0.02
N CYS A 204 20.72 -4.97 1.12
CA CYS A 204 21.28 -4.01 2.08
C CYS A 204 22.14 -4.67 3.15
N PHE A 205 22.23 -6.00 3.21
CA PHE A 205 23.00 -6.71 4.23
C PHE A 205 24.01 -7.66 3.61
N SER A 206 25.22 -7.68 4.18
CA SER A 206 26.29 -8.58 3.82
C SER A 206 26.68 -9.44 5.03
N VAL A 207 27.26 -10.60 4.77
CA VAL A 207 27.76 -11.51 5.80
C VAL A 207 29.28 -11.53 5.74
N ALA A 208 29.92 -10.94 6.75
CA ALA A 208 31.35 -11.11 7.00
C ALA A 208 31.54 -12.16 8.11
N ASN A 209 31.65 -11.71 9.36
CA ASN A 209 31.58 -12.58 10.55
C ASN A 209 30.20 -12.53 11.22
N ASP A 210 29.54 -11.37 11.16
CA ASP A 210 28.16 -11.12 11.57
C ASP A 210 27.39 -10.48 10.40
N ILE A 211 26.07 -10.29 10.57
CA ILE A 211 25.24 -9.56 9.61
C ILE A 211 25.58 -8.07 9.72
N GLU A 212 26.12 -7.51 8.65
CA GLU A 212 26.50 -6.10 8.55
C GLU A 212 25.70 -5.42 7.43
N VAL A 213 25.49 -4.11 7.55
CA VAL A 213 24.83 -3.33 6.49
C VAL A 213 25.84 -3.07 5.39
N ASP A 214 25.47 -3.34 4.14
CA ASP A 214 26.31 -3.07 2.98
C ASP A 214 26.62 -1.57 2.88
N ALA A 215 27.89 -1.22 2.64
CA ALA A 215 28.37 0.16 2.61
C ALA A 215 27.67 1.01 1.53
N LEU A 216 27.23 0.39 0.42
CA LEU A 216 26.50 1.07 -0.65
C LEU A 216 25.13 1.57 -0.19
N HIS A 217 24.48 0.81 0.71
CA HIS A 217 23.11 1.07 1.16
C HIS A 217 23.04 1.64 2.57
N ALA A 218 24.15 1.69 3.31
CA ALA A 218 24.20 2.10 4.71
C ALA A 218 23.57 3.48 4.96
N GLU A 219 23.97 4.50 4.19
CA GLU A 219 23.45 5.85 4.38
C GLU A 219 21.97 5.96 3.99
N THR A 220 21.58 5.32 2.89
CA THR A 220 20.18 5.32 2.41
C THR A 220 19.26 4.60 3.40
N GLY A 221 19.66 3.43 3.89
CA GLY A 221 18.93 2.65 4.89
C GLY A 221 18.83 3.38 6.23
N LYS A 222 19.94 3.97 6.69
CA LYS A 222 19.96 4.77 7.92
C LYS A 222 19.01 5.96 7.81
N ARG A 223 19.07 6.72 6.72
CA ARG A 223 18.16 7.85 6.47
C ARG A 223 16.70 7.41 6.49
N ALA A 224 16.36 6.39 5.72
CA ALA A 224 14.99 5.87 5.62
C ALA A 224 14.43 5.47 7.00
N ILE A 225 15.22 4.74 7.79
CA ILE A 225 14.82 4.29 9.13
C ILE A 225 14.68 5.48 10.09
N THR A 226 15.65 6.39 10.10
CA THR A 226 15.66 7.53 11.01
C THR A 226 14.50 8.47 10.73
N GLU A 227 14.28 8.87 9.46
CA GLU A 227 13.21 9.78 9.08
C GLU A 227 11.82 9.17 9.32
N ASN A 228 11.62 7.88 8.97
CA ASN A 228 10.35 7.20 9.22
C ASN A 228 10.03 7.14 10.72
N ARG A 229 11.00 6.74 11.55
CA ARG A 229 10.83 6.64 13.01
C ARG A 229 10.62 8.00 13.67
N ALA A 230 11.36 9.02 13.22
CA ALA A 230 11.19 10.39 13.73
C ALA A 230 9.76 10.89 13.45
N ALA A 231 9.26 10.74 12.22
CA ALA A 231 7.91 11.18 11.87
C ALA A 231 6.81 10.47 12.68
N VAL A 232 6.98 9.18 12.99
CA VAL A 232 6.04 8.44 13.84
C VAL A 232 6.16 8.91 15.31
N ALA A 233 7.38 9.04 15.84
CA ALA A 233 7.62 9.43 17.22
C ALA A 233 7.16 10.88 17.52
N GLU A 234 7.29 11.77 16.55
CA GLU A 234 6.79 13.16 16.63
C GLU A 234 5.26 13.25 16.50
N GLY A 235 4.57 12.14 16.21
CA GLY A 235 3.11 12.14 16.06
C GLY A 235 2.61 12.81 14.80
N ILE A 236 3.47 12.96 13.78
CA ILE A 236 3.12 13.57 12.48
C ILE A 236 2.87 12.53 11.38
N LEU A 237 3.16 11.24 11.61
CA LEU A 237 2.87 10.15 10.68
C LEU A 237 2.16 8.99 11.40
N LEU A 238 0.91 8.72 11.00
CA LEU A 238 0.16 7.53 11.40
C LEU A 238 0.06 6.56 10.22
N LYS A 239 0.42 5.30 10.40
CA LYS A 239 0.39 4.28 9.34
C LYS A 239 -0.75 3.31 9.56
N LEU A 240 -1.73 3.29 8.66
CA LEU A 240 -2.89 2.39 8.71
C LEU A 240 -2.82 1.42 7.52
N PRO A 241 -2.58 0.13 7.76
CA PRO A 241 -2.50 -0.84 6.66
C PRO A 241 -3.86 -1.41 6.28
N PHE A 242 -4.04 -1.69 4.99
CA PHE A 242 -5.16 -2.46 4.45
C PHE A 242 -4.67 -3.51 3.44
N THR A 243 -5.56 -4.34 2.95
CA THR A 243 -5.34 -5.16 1.77
C THR A 243 -6.60 -5.34 0.95
N THR A 244 -7.71 -5.69 1.59
CA THR A 244 -8.97 -5.89 0.87
C THR A 244 -9.68 -4.57 0.62
N ILE A 245 -10.56 -4.54 -0.38
CA ILE A 245 -11.45 -3.39 -0.59
C ILE A 245 -12.34 -3.12 0.62
N PHE A 246 -12.76 -4.15 1.36
CA PHE A 246 -13.57 -4.00 2.57
C PHE A 246 -12.80 -3.28 3.67
N GLU A 247 -11.55 -3.69 3.91
CA GLU A 247 -10.68 -3.03 4.88
C GLU A 247 -10.45 -1.57 4.48
N TYR A 248 -10.12 -1.33 3.20
CA TYR A 248 -9.95 0.01 2.65
C TYR A 248 -11.16 0.90 2.90
N LEU A 249 -12.36 0.48 2.49
CA LEU A 249 -13.56 1.31 2.61
C LEU A 249 -13.98 1.54 4.07
N GLN A 250 -13.87 0.53 4.93
CA GLN A 250 -14.16 0.68 6.35
C GLN A 250 -13.22 1.68 7.02
N THR A 251 -11.90 1.60 6.74
CA THR A 251 -10.94 2.57 7.29
C THR A 251 -11.11 3.96 6.66
N LEU A 252 -11.42 4.04 5.36
CA LEU A 252 -11.66 5.30 4.66
C LEU A 252 -12.85 6.06 5.24
N GLY A 253 -13.89 5.35 5.70
CA GLY A 253 -15.06 5.97 6.33
C GLY A 253 -14.78 6.67 7.67
N LEU A 254 -13.60 6.45 8.28
CA LEU A 254 -13.22 7.03 9.57
C LEU A 254 -12.48 8.37 9.45
N VAL A 255 -12.01 8.73 8.26
CA VAL A 255 -11.17 9.90 7.99
C VAL A 255 -11.91 10.94 7.13
N LEU A 256 -11.52 12.22 7.21
CA LEU A 256 -12.28 13.34 6.59
C LEU A 256 -11.57 14.06 5.44
N PHE A 257 -10.23 14.07 5.37
CA PHE A 257 -9.46 14.78 4.34
C PHE A 257 -8.55 13.82 3.57
N PHE A 258 -8.62 13.84 2.24
CA PHE A 258 -8.05 12.77 1.42
C PHE A 258 -7.14 13.26 0.29
N PHE A 259 -6.07 12.50 0.09
CA PHE A 259 -5.31 12.42 -1.14
C PHE A 259 -5.41 10.97 -1.66
N LEU A 260 -6.31 10.75 -2.61
CA LEU A 260 -6.67 9.42 -3.10
C LEU A 260 -5.70 8.94 -4.18
N ALA A 261 -4.61 8.30 -3.77
CA ALA A 261 -3.61 7.69 -4.68
C ALA A 261 -3.66 6.16 -4.75
N ALA A 262 -4.62 5.51 -4.08
CA ALA A 262 -4.79 4.05 -4.12
C ALA A 262 -5.49 3.60 -5.41
N ALA A 263 -5.14 2.42 -5.91
CA ALA A 263 -5.85 1.76 -7.02
C ALA A 263 -6.98 0.91 -6.42
N VAL A 264 -8.15 1.54 -6.28
CA VAL A 264 -9.35 0.91 -5.70
C VAL A 264 -10.08 0.10 -6.78
N SER A 265 -10.56 -1.09 -6.42
CA SER A 265 -11.30 -1.95 -7.32
C SER A 265 -12.67 -1.37 -7.65
N ASP A 266 -12.99 -1.26 -8.95
CA ASP A 266 -14.27 -0.73 -9.41
C ASP A 266 -15.46 -1.65 -9.10
N PHE A 267 -15.18 -2.95 -9.00
CA PHE A 267 -16.16 -4.00 -8.77
C PHE A 267 -15.80 -4.83 -7.54
N TYR A 268 -16.81 -5.27 -6.80
CA TYR A 268 -16.63 -6.27 -5.75
C TYR A 268 -17.82 -7.23 -5.66
N ILE A 269 -17.61 -8.34 -4.93
CA ILE A 269 -18.65 -9.32 -4.60
C ILE A 269 -19.17 -8.99 -3.20
N PRO A 270 -20.47 -8.66 -3.02
CA PRO A 270 -21.05 -8.43 -1.71
C PRO A 270 -20.78 -9.60 -0.75
N TRP A 271 -20.44 -9.27 0.50
CA TRP A 271 -20.01 -10.28 1.47
C TRP A 271 -21.05 -11.38 1.68
N GLU A 272 -22.34 -11.05 1.69
CA GLU A 272 -23.43 -12.03 1.85
C GLU A 272 -23.49 -13.04 0.71
N SER A 273 -23.18 -12.59 -0.51
CA SER A 273 -23.21 -13.41 -1.72
C SER A 273 -21.96 -14.25 -1.94
N MET A 274 -20.92 -14.03 -1.14
CA MET A 274 -19.62 -14.67 -1.29
C MET A 274 -19.64 -16.11 -0.79
N ASN A 275 -19.09 -17.02 -1.59
CA ASN A 275 -18.89 -18.42 -1.21
C ASN A 275 -18.02 -18.52 0.06
N LEU A 276 -18.35 -19.44 0.96
CA LEU A 276 -17.59 -19.61 2.21
C LEU A 276 -16.18 -20.17 1.93
N HIS A 277 -16.10 -21.16 1.05
CA HIS A 277 -14.89 -21.92 0.75
C HIS A 277 -14.47 -21.76 -0.71
N LYS A 278 -13.23 -22.15 -1.01
CA LYS A 278 -12.63 -22.19 -2.36
C LYS A 278 -13.63 -22.70 -3.41
N ILE A 279 -13.87 -21.87 -4.43
CA ILE A 279 -14.72 -22.25 -5.56
C ILE A 279 -14.07 -23.43 -6.28
N GLN A 280 -14.82 -24.53 -6.42
CA GLN A 280 -14.31 -25.75 -7.05
C GLN A 280 -14.07 -25.53 -8.54
N SER A 281 -13.00 -26.14 -9.07
CA SER A 281 -12.74 -26.11 -10.50
C SER A 281 -13.77 -27.01 -11.19
N ALA A 282 -14.49 -26.46 -12.17
CA ALA A 282 -15.40 -27.21 -13.04
C ALA A 282 -15.03 -26.96 -14.50
N SER A 283 -15.48 -27.83 -15.40
CA SER A 283 -15.38 -27.59 -16.84
C SER A 283 -16.33 -26.45 -17.22
N GLY A 284 -15.78 -25.31 -17.65
CA GLY A 284 -16.55 -24.12 -18.03
C GLY A 284 -15.99 -22.82 -17.44
N PRO A 285 -16.57 -21.66 -17.80
CA PRO A 285 -16.25 -20.38 -17.17
C PRO A 285 -16.60 -20.40 -15.68
N LEU A 286 -15.92 -19.59 -14.87
CA LEU A 286 -16.25 -19.41 -13.46
C LEU A 286 -17.65 -18.83 -13.33
N ASP A 287 -18.56 -19.59 -12.72
CA ASP A 287 -19.90 -19.14 -12.38
C ASP A 287 -19.87 -18.50 -10.99
N MET A 288 -20.17 -17.19 -10.91
CA MET A 288 -20.12 -16.36 -9.68
C MET A 288 -21.52 -15.82 -9.35
#